data_AF-A0A7V9LBU3-F1
#
_entry.id   AF-A0A7V9LBU3-F1
#
_cell.length_a   1.000
_cell.length_b   1.000
_cell.length_c   1.000
_cell.angle_alpha   90.00
_cell.angle_beta   90.00
_cell.angle_gamma   90.00
#
_symmetry.space_group_name_H-M   'P 1'
#
loop_
_entity.id
_entity.type
_entity.pdbx_description
1 polymer ?
#
loop_
_entity_poly.entity_id
_entity_poly.type
_entity_poly.pdbx_seq_one_letter_code
_entity_poly.pdbx_strand_id
1 'polypeptide(L)'
;MGEPDPIAELYAEVYANPGDDQVRRVLSDALLALGDPRGELIMFQLERDKDYHRRAMRLVQQHGLTWLGPLRELVLPLAYERGFLASCQLVSGATDRIDYGIPMWATVHTIDLEQLESDDLFEVTPAMRSLRTLTGLAMTRAADLTRGTPALAARLRLVMRGDPQPMAPTERYDEIDE
;
A
#
# COMPACT_ATOMS: atom_id res chain seq x y z
N MET A 1 -4.16 -16.68 -29.14
CA MET A 1 -4.39 -15.99 -27.85
C MET A 1 -3.52 -16.73 -26.87
N GLY A 2 -2.47 -16.10 -26.34
CA GLY A 2 -1.56 -16.77 -25.40
C GLY A 2 -2.30 -17.14 -24.13
N GLU A 3 -1.94 -18.27 -23.53
CA GLU A 3 -2.45 -18.65 -22.22
C GLU A 3 -2.07 -17.54 -21.22
N PRO A 4 -3.02 -17.09 -20.38
CA PRO A 4 -2.74 -16.03 -19.41
C PRO A 4 -1.61 -16.47 -18.46
N ASP A 5 -0.76 -15.51 -18.08
CA ASP A 5 0.32 -15.75 -17.12
C ASP A 5 -0.29 -16.09 -15.75
N PRO A 6 -0.10 -17.31 -15.22
CA PRO A 6 -0.73 -17.74 -13.96
C PRO A 6 -0.38 -16.83 -12.78
N ILE A 7 0.80 -16.21 -12.77
CA ILE A 7 1.20 -15.31 -11.69
C ILE A 7 0.48 -13.97 -11.81
N ALA A 8 0.31 -13.47 -13.03
CA ALA A 8 -0.46 -12.26 -13.28
C ALA A 8 -1.93 -12.44 -12.83
N GLU A 9 -2.51 -13.63 -13.02
CA GLU A 9 -3.84 -13.97 -12.52
C GLU A 9 -3.92 -13.95 -10.99
N LEU A 10 -2.93 -14.53 -10.29
CA LEU A 10 -2.87 -14.49 -8.83
C LEU A 10 -2.73 -13.05 -8.30
N TYR A 11 -1.94 -12.20 -8.96
CA TYR A 11 -1.89 -10.77 -8.62
C TYR A 11 -3.25 -10.09 -8.82
N ALA A 12 -3.92 -10.36 -9.95
CA ALA A 12 -5.24 -9.81 -10.22
C ALA A 12 -6.27 -10.26 -9.16
N GLU A 13 -6.21 -11.50 -8.71
CA GLU A 13 -7.07 -12.03 -7.66
C GLU A 13 -6.80 -11.38 -6.30
N VAL A 14 -5.52 -11.17 -5.93
CA VAL A 14 -5.17 -10.38 -4.74
C VAL A 14 -5.72 -8.96 -4.83
N TYR A 15 -5.62 -8.29 -5.99
CA TYR A 15 -6.18 -6.94 -6.14
C TYR A 15 -7.71 -6.93 -6.13
N ALA A 16 -8.36 -7.98 -6.62
CA ALA A 16 -9.81 -8.11 -6.57
C ALA A 16 -10.30 -8.32 -5.12
N ASN A 17 -9.60 -9.13 -4.33
CA ASN A 17 -9.90 -9.41 -2.92
C ASN A 17 -8.67 -9.22 -2.02
N PRO A 18 -8.29 -7.96 -1.69
CA PRO A 18 -7.04 -7.68 -0.99
C PRO A 18 -6.99 -8.20 0.45
N GLY A 19 -8.11 -8.63 1.02
CA GLY A 19 -8.18 -9.27 2.32
C GLY A 19 -7.95 -10.78 2.31
N ASP A 20 -7.85 -11.41 1.14
CA ASP A 20 -7.75 -12.87 1.01
C ASP A 20 -6.34 -13.38 1.26
N ASP A 21 -6.10 -13.86 2.47
CA ASP A 21 -4.81 -14.45 2.83
C ASP A 21 -4.57 -15.79 2.11
N GLN A 22 -5.61 -16.49 1.65
CA GLN A 22 -5.43 -17.76 0.96
C GLN A 22 -4.87 -17.56 -0.45
N VAL A 23 -5.39 -16.61 -1.19
CA VAL A 23 -4.84 -16.23 -2.51
C VAL A 23 -3.39 -15.76 -2.36
N ARG A 24 -3.10 -15.00 -1.30
CA ARG A 24 -1.73 -14.55 -1.00
C ARG A 24 -0.78 -15.71 -0.72
N ARG A 25 -1.23 -16.77 -0.02
CA ARG A 25 -0.42 -17.99 0.17
C ARG A 25 -0.12 -18.68 -1.16
N VAL A 26 -1.10 -18.82 -2.05
CA VAL A 26 -0.88 -19.42 -3.38
C VAL A 26 0.10 -18.57 -4.20
N LEU A 27 -0.05 -17.25 -4.19
CA LEU A 27 0.91 -16.34 -4.82
C LEU A 27 2.31 -16.46 -4.21
N SER A 28 2.40 -16.57 -2.89
CA SER A 28 3.67 -16.78 -2.18
C SER A 28 4.38 -18.03 -2.69
N ASP A 29 3.69 -19.17 -2.74
CA ASP A 29 4.24 -20.43 -3.21
C ASP A 29 4.70 -20.36 -4.68
N ALA A 30 3.90 -19.71 -5.54
CA ALA A 30 4.24 -19.51 -6.95
C ALA A 30 5.50 -18.63 -7.14
N LEU A 31 5.61 -17.54 -6.37
CA LEU A 31 6.77 -16.64 -6.41
C LEU A 31 8.03 -17.31 -5.85
N LEU A 32 7.90 -18.08 -4.76
CA LEU A 32 9.00 -18.87 -4.20
C LEU A 32 9.53 -19.89 -5.20
N ALA A 33 8.66 -20.56 -5.96
CA ALA A 33 9.07 -21.51 -7.00
C ALA A 33 9.90 -20.87 -8.12
N LEU A 34 9.73 -19.55 -8.36
CA LEU A 34 10.53 -18.77 -9.31
C LEU A 34 11.75 -18.09 -8.68
N GLY A 35 11.95 -18.22 -7.36
CA GLY A 35 13.00 -17.51 -6.64
C GLY A 35 12.74 -16.00 -6.51
N ASP A 36 11.50 -15.54 -6.63
CA ASP A 36 11.15 -14.14 -6.38
C ASP A 36 11.07 -13.88 -4.85
N PRO A 37 11.90 -12.96 -4.32
CA PRO A 37 11.97 -12.66 -2.88
C PRO A 37 10.66 -12.13 -2.28
N ARG A 38 9.73 -11.66 -3.11
CA ARG A 38 8.41 -11.23 -2.63
C ARG A 38 7.59 -12.41 -2.07
N GLY A 39 7.81 -13.62 -2.58
CA GLY A 39 7.20 -14.83 -2.03
C GLY A 39 7.59 -15.01 -0.55
N GLU A 40 8.88 -14.91 -0.23
CA GLU A 40 9.35 -14.96 1.16
C GLU A 40 8.73 -13.87 2.04
N LEU A 41 8.59 -12.65 1.53
CA LEU A 41 7.96 -11.56 2.27
C LEU A 41 6.50 -11.88 2.62
N ILE A 42 5.72 -12.38 1.65
CA ILE A 42 4.32 -12.76 1.87
C ILE A 42 4.25 -13.84 2.95
N MET A 43 5.04 -14.91 2.81
CA MET A 43 5.12 -16.02 3.76
C MET A 43 5.40 -15.52 5.18
N PHE A 44 6.48 -14.74 5.38
CA PHE A 44 6.83 -14.24 6.72
C PHE A 44 5.74 -13.37 7.34
N GLN A 45 5.14 -12.47 6.56
CA GLN A 45 4.13 -11.55 7.08
C GLN A 45 2.78 -12.22 7.37
N LEU A 46 2.49 -13.37 6.73
CA LEU A 46 1.29 -14.17 7.02
C LEU A 46 1.49 -15.13 8.20
N GLU A 47 2.66 -15.74 8.33
CA GLU A 47 2.95 -16.71 9.40
C GLU A 47 3.22 -16.04 10.75
N ARG A 48 3.80 -14.83 10.75
CA ARG A 48 4.10 -14.03 11.95
C ARG A 48 4.89 -14.82 13.02
N ASP A 49 5.96 -15.50 12.61
CA ASP A 49 6.88 -16.19 13.52
C ASP A 49 7.65 -15.22 14.44
N LYS A 50 8.55 -15.70 15.31
CA LYS A 50 9.24 -14.83 16.28
C LYS A 50 10.20 -13.80 15.67
N ASP A 51 10.67 -14.01 14.44
CA ASP A 51 11.70 -13.18 13.77
C ASP A 51 11.19 -12.54 12.47
N TYR A 52 9.90 -12.71 12.15
CA TYR A 52 9.34 -12.32 10.86
C TYR A 52 9.54 -10.83 10.56
N HIS A 53 9.43 -9.97 11.57
CA HIS A 53 9.66 -8.53 11.44
C HIS A 53 11.05 -8.22 10.89
N ARG A 54 12.11 -8.80 11.50
CA ARG A 54 13.51 -8.58 11.08
C ARG A 54 13.77 -9.13 9.68
N ARG A 55 13.17 -10.27 9.32
CA ARG A 55 13.32 -10.89 7.99
C ARG A 55 12.58 -10.09 6.92
N ALA A 56 11.33 -9.74 7.17
CA ALA A 56 10.51 -8.92 6.29
C ALA A 56 11.14 -7.54 6.04
N MET A 57 11.67 -6.90 7.10
CA MET A 57 12.34 -5.61 6.99
C MET A 57 13.53 -5.65 6.04
N ARG A 58 14.40 -6.68 6.15
CA ARG A 58 15.55 -6.85 5.24
C ARG A 58 15.11 -7.00 3.79
N LEU A 59 14.08 -7.81 3.54
CA LEU A 59 13.52 -7.98 2.20
C LEU A 59 12.97 -6.67 1.64
N VAL A 60 12.23 -5.90 2.45
CA VAL A 60 11.69 -4.59 2.04
C VAL A 60 12.79 -3.57 1.78
N GLN A 61 13.84 -3.52 2.60
CA GLN A 61 14.98 -2.63 2.36
C GLN A 61 15.70 -2.96 1.05
N GLN A 62 15.86 -4.25 0.75
CA GLN A 62 16.61 -4.70 -0.43
C GLN A 62 15.78 -4.62 -1.73
N HIS A 63 14.48 -4.90 -1.67
CA HIS A 63 13.64 -5.10 -2.86
C HIS A 63 12.40 -4.20 -2.91
N GLY A 64 12.04 -3.52 -1.82
CA GLY A 64 10.77 -2.78 -1.71
C GLY A 64 10.51 -1.81 -2.86
N LEU A 65 11.53 -1.07 -3.31
CA LEU A 65 11.35 -0.12 -4.40
C LEU A 65 11.06 -0.78 -5.75
N THR A 66 11.47 -2.03 -5.99
CA THR A 66 11.18 -2.72 -7.26
C THR A 66 9.75 -3.23 -7.31
N TRP A 67 9.15 -3.57 -6.16
CA TRP A 67 7.77 -4.05 -6.07
C TRP A 67 6.70 -2.98 -6.26
N LEU A 68 7.07 -1.69 -6.17
CA LEU A 68 6.15 -0.57 -6.40
C LEU A 68 5.64 -0.49 -7.83
N GLY A 69 6.37 -1.06 -8.80
CA GLY A 69 5.98 -1.03 -10.21
C GLY A 69 5.60 0.40 -10.67
N PRO A 70 4.42 0.61 -11.28
CA PRO A 70 3.95 1.93 -11.72
C PRO A 70 3.81 2.98 -10.61
N LEU A 71 3.68 2.57 -9.34
CA LEU A 71 3.56 3.50 -8.22
C LEU A 71 4.91 4.12 -7.82
N ARG A 72 6.04 3.59 -8.30
CA ARG A 72 7.38 3.96 -7.86
C ARG A 72 7.67 5.46 -7.90
N GLU A 73 7.14 6.15 -8.90
CA GLU A 73 7.36 7.61 -9.08
C GLU A 73 6.28 8.47 -8.42
N LEU A 74 5.25 7.85 -7.86
CA LEU A 74 4.08 8.51 -7.28
C LEU A 74 4.11 8.50 -5.75
N VAL A 75 4.81 7.52 -5.15
CA VAL A 75 4.77 7.29 -3.71
C VAL A 75 6.13 7.08 -3.08
N LEU A 76 6.25 7.50 -1.82
CA LEU A 76 7.22 6.97 -0.87
C LEU A 76 6.57 5.85 -0.06
N PRO A 77 7.11 4.61 -0.05
CA PRO A 77 6.54 3.52 0.71
C PRO A 77 6.79 3.74 2.21
N LEU A 78 5.74 3.62 3.02
CA LEU A 78 5.83 3.73 4.47
C LEU A 78 5.73 2.36 5.15
N ALA A 79 4.92 1.45 4.60
CA ALA A 79 4.78 0.10 5.13
C ALA A 79 4.39 -0.91 4.05
N TYR A 80 4.93 -2.12 4.19
CA TYR A 80 4.49 -3.30 3.48
C TYR A 80 3.74 -4.24 4.44
N GLU A 81 2.58 -4.73 4.03
CA GLU A 81 1.83 -5.75 4.77
C GLU A 81 1.41 -6.88 3.84
N ARG A 82 1.54 -8.11 4.33
CA ARG A 82 1.20 -9.34 3.60
C ARG A 82 1.79 -9.37 2.18
N GLY A 83 2.99 -8.81 2.01
CA GLY A 83 3.77 -8.73 0.77
C GLY A 83 3.49 -7.55 -0.16
N PHE A 84 2.67 -6.58 0.24
CA PHE A 84 2.21 -5.50 -0.65
C PHE A 84 2.30 -4.15 0.03
N LEU A 85 2.38 -3.08 -0.77
CA LEU A 85 2.30 -1.73 -0.27
C LEU A 85 0.96 -1.55 0.46
N ALA A 86 1.07 -1.15 1.73
CA ALA A 86 -0.07 -1.02 2.64
C ALA A 86 -0.25 0.43 3.10
N SER A 87 0.85 1.16 3.27
CA SER A 87 0.85 2.58 3.59
C SER A 87 1.88 3.32 2.75
N CYS A 88 1.54 4.52 2.29
CA CYS A 88 2.45 5.35 1.52
C CYS A 88 2.18 6.85 1.71
N GLN A 89 3.17 7.65 1.37
CA GLN A 89 3.04 9.10 1.21
C GLN A 89 3.10 9.45 -0.27
N LEU A 90 2.20 10.33 -0.74
CA LEU A 90 2.29 10.85 -2.10
C LEU A 90 3.44 11.85 -2.23
N VAL A 91 4.19 11.76 -3.32
CA VAL A 91 5.25 12.75 -3.62
C VAL A 91 4.63 14.04 -4.16
N SER A 92 5.32 15.17 -3.95
CA SER A 92 4.88 16.45 -4.52
C SER A 92 4.79 16.38 -6.05
N GLY A 93 3.74 16.98 -6.62
CA GLY A 93 3.44 16.94 -8.05
C GLY A 93 2.95 15.58 -8.57
N ALA A 94 2.70 14.59 -7.71
CA ALA A 94 2.19 13.29 -8.14
C ALA A 94 0.78 13.37 -8.71
N THR A 95 -0.10 14.22 -8.16
CA THR A 95 -1.54 14.21 -8.44
C THR A 95 -1.90 14.31 -9.92
N ASP A 96 -1.15 15.09 -10.70
CA ASP A 96 -1.37 15.25 -12.16
C ASP A 96 -0.97 14.00 -12.97
N ARG A 97 -0.21 13.11 -12.34
CA ARG A 97 0.42 11.94 -12.96
C ARG A 97 -0.17 10.63 -12.46
N ILE A 98 -1.01 10.67 -11.42
CA ILE A 98 -1.59 9.46 -10.84
C ILE A 98 -2.57 8.85 -11.84
N ASP A 99 -2.26 7.63 -12.27
CA ASP A 99 -3.29 6.73 -12.80
C ASP A 99 -4.00 6.05 -11.61
N TYR A 100 -5.20 6.55 -11.30
CA TYR A 100 -6.03 6.00 -10.23
C TYR A 100 -6.65 4.64 -10.57
N GLY A 101 -6.50 4.15 -11.81
CA GLY A 101 -6.92 2.84 -12.27
C GLY A 101 -5.91 1.73 -11.95
N ILE A 102 -4.70 2.06 -11.47
CA ILE A 102 -3.66 1.07 -11.16
C ILE A 102 -4.17 0.07 -10.11
N PRO A 103 -4.21 -1.25 -10.39
CA PRO A 103 -4.71 -2.27 -9.46
C PRO A 103 -3.96 -2.35 -8.13
N MET A 104 -2.68 -1.93 -8.10
CA MET A 104 -1.85 -1.93 -6.88
C MET A 104 -2.42 -1.03 -5.78
N TRP A 105 -3.27 -0.04 -6.10
CA TRP A 105 -3.98 0.74 -5.10
C TRP A 105 -4.90 -0.10 -4.22
N ALA A 106 -5.31 -1.29 -4.66
CA ALA A 106 -6.24 -2.15 -3.94
C ALA A 106 -5.73 -2.62 -2.58
N THR A 107 -4.42 -2.71 -2.38
CA THR A 107 -3.82 -3.14 -1.09
C THR A 107 -3.44 -1.97 -0.19
N VAL A 108 -3.40 -0.75 -0.72
CA VAL A 108 -3.06 0.45 0.05
C VAL A 108 -4.25 0.86 0.90
N HIS A 109 -4.01 0.93 2.20
CA HIS A 109 -5.04 1.25 3.17
C HIS A 109 -4.88 2.61 3.83
N THR A 110 -3.66 3.16 3.81
CA THR A 110 -3.33 4.49 4.34
C THR A 110 -2.58 5.26 3.28
N ILE A 111 -3.06 6.46 2.95
CA ILE A 111 -2.35 7.41 2.08
C ILE A 111 -2.15 8.70 2.86
N ASP A 112 -0.90 9.13 2.93
CA ASP A 112 -0.50 10.42 3.49
C ASP A 112 -0.34 11.45 2.37
N LEU A 113 -1.03 12.59 2.53
CA LEU A 113 -1.11 13.71 1.60
C LEU A 113 -0.34 14.94 2.10
N GLU A 114 0.39 14.83 3.22
CA GLU A 114 1.08 15.95 3.88
C GLU A 114 2.01 16.74 2.94
N GLN A 115 2.70 16.05 2.03
CA GLN A 115 3.67 16.64 1.09
C GLN A 115 3.03 17.27 -0.15
N LEU A 116 1.71 17.17 -0.31
CA LEU A 116 1.02 17.81 -1.42
C LEU A 116 0.85 19.31 -1.16
N GLU A 117 1.23 20.12 -2.15
CA GLU A 117 0.95 21.57 -2.15
C GLU A 117 -0.55 21.84 -2.17
N SER A 118 -1.30 21.01 -2.90
CA SER A 118 -2.76 20.96 -2.91
C SER A 118 -3.23 19.50 -3.03
N ASP A 119 -4.23 19.14 -2.24
CA ASP A 119 -4.96 17.87 -2.31
C ASP A 119 -6.22 17.96 -3.19
N ASP A 120 -6.36 19.03 -3.98
CA ASP A 120 -7.55 19.25 -4.80
C ASP A 120 -7.71 18.28 -5.97
N LEU A 121 -6.60 17.75 -6.44
CA LEU A 121 -6.59 16.81 -7.57
C LEU A 121 -6.52 15.36 -7.09
N PHE A 122 -6.50 15.14 -5.77
CA PHE A 122 -6.53 13.79 -5.22
C PHE A 122 -7.94 13.20 -5.29
N GLU A 123 -8.07 12.07 -5.97
CA GLU A 123 -9.33 11.35 -6.14
C GLU A 123 -9.28 9.99 -5.45
N VAL A 124 -10.38 9.62 -4.79
CA VAL A 124 -10.55 8.25 -4.29
C VAL A 124 -11.38 7.45 -5.28
N THR A 125 -10.81 6.36 -5.77
CA THR A 125 -11.42 5.53 -6.81
C THR A 125 -11.79 4.13 -6.31
N PRO A 126 -12.65 3.40 -7.04
CA PRO A 126 -12.97 2.01 -6.73
C PRO A 126 -11.77 1.04 -6.73
N ALA A 127 -10.63 1.43 -7.33
CA ALA A 127 -9.40 0.64 -7.27
C ALA A 127 -8.81 0.62 -5.85
N MET A 128 -9.05 1.64 -5.04
CA MET A 128 -8.56 1.77 -3.66
C MET A 128 -9.41 0.97 -2.65
N ARG A 129 -9.49 -0.36 -2.87
CA ARG A 129 -10.38 -1.27 -2.15
C ARG A 129 -10.09 -1.38 -0.65
N SER A 130 -8.81 -1.31 -0.26
CA SER A 130 -8.40 -1.36 1.16
C SER A 130 -8.34 0.01 1.84
N LEU A 131 -8.53 1.10 1.10
CA LEU A 131 -8.35 2.45 1.63
C LEU A 131 -9.34 2.74 2.75
N ARG A 132 -8.76 3.04 3.92
CA ARG A 132 -9.47 3.34 5.16
C ARG A 132 -8.97 4.58 5.86
N THR A 133 -7.78 5.09 5.51
CA THR A 133 -7.22 6.28 6.15
C THR A 133 -6.61 7.23 5.12
N LEU A 134 -6.98 8.50 5.21
CA LEU A 134 -6.29 9.60 4.54
C LEU A 134 -5.75 10.54 5.62
N THR A 135 -4.46 10.89 5.54
CA THR A 135 -3.81 11.82 6.46
C THR A 135 -3.23 13.02 5.72
N GLY A 136 -2.96 14.12 6.42
CA GLY A 136 -2.39 15.34 5.83
C GLY A 136 -3.35 16.16 4.96
N LEU A 137 -4.67 15.91 5.10
CA LEU A 137 -5.73 16.57 4.33
C LEU A 137 -5.87 18.06 4.69
N ALA A 138 -6.21 18.87 3.70
CA ALA A 138 -6.70 20.22 3.92
C ALA A 138 -8.15 20.21 4.43
N MET A 139 -8.51 21.16 5.30
CA MET A 139 -9.86 21.25 5.89
C MET A 139 -10.98 21.36 4.86
N THR A 140 -10.73 22.03 3.73
CA THR A 140 -11.70 22.20 2.64
C THR A 140 -12.03 20.87 1.96
N ARG A 141 -11.06 19.96 1.83
CA ARG A 141 -11.18 18.70 1.10
C ARG A 141 -11.94 17.61 1.83
N ALA A 142 -11.81 17.54 3.15
CA ALA A 142 -12.52 16.55 3.95
C ALA A 142 -14.05 16.58 3.74
N ALA A 143 -14.60 17.77 3.51
CA ALA A 143 -16.02 17.97 3.24
C ALA A 143 -16.46 17.48 1.84
N ASP A 144 -15.58 17.52 0.84
CA ASP A 144 -15.89 17.10 -0.54
C ASP A 144 -15.86 15.58 -0.70
N LEU A 145 -14.84 14.94 -0.13
CA LEU A 145 -14.70 13.48 -0.16
C LEU A 145 -15.86 12.75 0.52
N THR A 146 -16.43 13.37 1.56
CA THR A 146 -17.58 12.82 2.28
C THR A 146 -18.90 12.95 1.51
N ARG A 147 -19.01 13.91 0.58
CA ARG A 147 -20.20 14.15 -0.25
C ARG A 147 -20.24 13.31 -1.53
N GLY A 148 -19.09 13.06 -2.16
CA GLY A 148 -19.02 12.42 -3.48
C GLY A 148 -19.31 10.92 -3.49
N THR A 149 -18.98 10.19 -2.42
CA THR A 149 -19.09 8.72 -2.38
C THR A 149 -19.49 8.23 -0.98
N PRO A 150 -20.79 8.18 -0.63
CA PRO A 150 -21.26 7.93 0.75
C PRO A 150 -20.77 6.60 1.36
N ALA A 151 -20.71 5.54 0.56
CA ALA A 151 -20.22 4.22 1.00
C ALA A 151 -18.70 4.18 1.28
N LEU A 152 -17.99 5.20 0.81
CA LEU A 152 -16.55 5.35 0.95
C LEU A 152 -16.24 6.34 2.08
N ALA A 153 -17.00 7.42 2.18
CA ALA A 153 -17.05 8.30 3.35
C ALA A 153 -17.29 7.53 4.66
N ALA A 154 -18.18 6.54 4.64
CA ALA A 154 -18.52 5.74 5.83
C ALA A 154 -17.36 4.87 6.36
N ARG A 155 -16.33 4.58 5.54
CA ARG A 155 -15.19 3.72 5.92
C ARG A 155 -13.88 4.50 6.10
N LEU A 156 -13.81 5.73 5.62
CA LEU A 156 -12.61 6.54 5.65
C LEU A 156 -12.47 7.29 6.97
N ARG A 157 -11.32 7.13 7.61
CA ARG A 157 -10.80 8.03 8.63
C ARG A 157 -10.01 9.14 7.94
N LEU A 158 -10.43 10.38 8.19
CA LEU A 158 -9.74 11.58 7.70
C LEU A 158 -8.97 12.18 8.87
N VAL A 159 -7.66 12.41 8.69
CA VAL A 159 -6.79 13.09 9.66
C VAL A 159 -6.28 14.36 9.01
N MET A 160 -6.46 15.49 9.69
CA MET A 160 -6.18 16.79 9.12
C MET A 160 -4.69 17.12 9.20
N ARG A 161 -4.22 17.97 8.29
CA ARG A 161 -2.87 18.52 8.35
C ARG A 161 -2.63 19.21 9.70
N GLY A 162 -1.54 18.84 10.37
CA GLY A 162 -1.19 19.36 11.71
C GLY A 162 -1.85 18.64 12.89
N ASP A 163 -2.80 17.72 12.67
CA ASP A 163 -3.22 16.79 13.72
C ASP A 163 -2.05 15.85 14.06
N PRO A 164 -1.90 15.42 15.32
CA PRO A 164 -0.94 14.39 15.65
C PRO A 164 -1.28 13.13 14.85
N GLN A 165 -0.43 12.82 13.86
CA GLN A 165 -0.54 11.58 13.10
C GLN A 165 -0.55 10.43 14.11
N PRO A 166 -1.45 9.43 13.96
CA PRO A 166 -1.26 8.19 14.68
C PRO A 166 0.10 7.68 14.24
N MET A 167 1.11 7.78 15.13
CA MET A 167 2.44 7.30 14.83
C MET A 167 2.26 5.85 14.39
N ALA A 168 2.55 5.57 13.11
CA ALA A 168 2.88 4.20 12.73
C ALA A 168 3.91 3.75 13.77
N PRO A 169 3.74 2.57 14.41
CA PRO A 169 4.62 2.14 15.47
C PRO A 169 6.04 2.35 14.95
N THR A 170 6.67 3.38 15.49
CA THR A 170 8.05 3.68 15.20
C THR A 170 8.75 2.67 16.07
N GLU A 171 8.82 1.43 15.57
CA GLU A 171 9.89 0.56 16.00
C GLU A 171 11.14 1.35 15.66
N ARG A 172 11.68 1.99 16.71
CA ARG A 172 12.97 2.64 16.72
C ARG A 172 13.90 1.82 15.85
N TYR A 173 14.30 2.38 14.72
CA TYR A 173 15.49 1.96 13.98
C TYR A 173 16.73 2.42 14.76
N ASP A 174 16.76 2.17 16.08
CA ASP A 174 17.92 2.42 16.90
C ASP A 174 18.90 1.28 16.60
N GLU A 175 19.97 1.65 15.89
CA GLU A 175 21.30 1.05 15.91
C GLU A 175 21.37 -0.46 15.67
N ILE A 176 21.53 -0.82 14.39
CA ILE A 176 22.17 -2.08 14.03
C ILE A 176 23.68 -1.85 14.18
N ASP A 177 24.22 -2.18 15.34
CA ASP A 177 25.68 -2.29 15.54
C ASP A 177 26.25 -3.35 14.58
N GLU A 178 27.41 -3.01 14.00
CA GLU A 178 28.23 -3.78 13.06
C GLU A 178 28.71 -5.14 13.60
#